data_AF-A0AA88EN05-F1
#
_entry.id   AF-A0AA88EN05-F1
#
_cell.length_a   1.000
_cell.length_b   1.000
_cell.length_c   1.000
_cell.angle_alpha   90.00
_cell.angle_beta   90.00
_cell.angle_gamma   90.00
#
_symmetry.space_group_name_H-M   'P 1'
#
loop_
_entity.id
_entity.type
_entity.pdbx_description
1 polymer ?
#
loop_
_entity_poly.entity_id
_entity_poly.type
_entity_poly.pdbx_seq_one_letter_code
_entity_poly.pdbx_strand_id
1 'polypeptide(L)' 'YCYEDSLDKKLVKGKIVLCDGFGIGPILAGAVGVVRSGGDFGKFAVTYPLPLSSLSLEDSAKVYIYLNSTRYIVYAFV' A
#
# COMPACT_ATOMS: atom_id res chain seq x y z
N TYR A 1 8.48 3.00 0.36
CA TYR A 1 7.98 4.40 0.20
C TYR A 1 7.13 4.56 -1.04
N CYS A 2 6.05 5.33 -0.95
CA CYS A 2 5.05 5.49 -2.02
C CYS A 2 4.92 6.95 -2.51
N TYR A 3 6.06 7.52 -2.88
CA TYR A 3 6.13 8.87 -3.42
C TYR A 3 5.76 8.90 -4.91
N GLU A 4 5.58 10.10 -5.44
CA GLU A 4 5.44 10.30 -6.87
C GLU A 4 6.64 9.67 -7.61
N ASP A 5 6.36 8.97 -8.71
CA ASP A 5 7.30 8.24 -9.55
C ASP A 5 8.19 7.17 -8.85
N SER A 6 7.89 6.79 -7.61
CA SER A 6 8.63 5.72 -6.92
C SER A 6 8.11 4.30 -7.22
N LEU A 7 6.97 4.18 -7.91
CA LEU A 7 6.32 2.91 -8.20
C LEU A 7 6.37 2.56 -9.69
N ASP A 8 6.69 1.30 -10.01
CA ASP A 8 6.56 0.79 -11.38
C ASP A 8 5.07 0.65 -11.75
N LYS A 9 4.61 1.54 -12.62
CA LYS A 9 3.23 1.59 -13.11
C LYS A 9 2.78 0.26 -13.73
N LYS A 10 3.67 -0.52 -14.36
CA LYS A 10 3.33 -1.82 -14.94
C LYS A 10 3.04 -2.87 -13.88
N LEU A 11 3.74 -2.81 -12.75
CA LEU A 11 3.58 -3.75 -11.65
C LEU A 11 2.40 -3.39 -10.75
N VAL A 12 2.08 -2.11 -10.63
CA VAL A 12 1.11 -1.59 -9.65
C VAL A 12 -0.30 -1.38 -10.22
N LYS A 13 -0.42 -1.12 -11.51
CA LYS A 13 -1.72 -0.83 -12.13
C LYS A 13 -2.74 -1.94 -11.87
N GLY A 14 -3.89 -1.58 -11.30
CA GLY A 14 -4.96 -2.52 -10.99
C GLY A 14 -4.76 -3.34 -9.71
N LYS A 15 -3.74 -3.04 -8.91
CA LYS A 15 -3.45 -3.76 -7.65
C LYS A 15 -3.58 -2.88 -6.42
N ILE A 16 -3.65 -3.53 -5.27
CA ILE A 16 -3.55 -2.89 -3.95
C ILE A 16 -2.08 -2.83 -3.56
N VAL A 17 -1.57 -1.68 -3.14
CA VAL A 17 -0.14 -1.53 -2.77
C VAL A 17 0.07 -1.44 -1.27
N LEU A 18 1.14 -2.07 -0.77
CA LEU A 18 1.60 -1.87 0.61
C LEU A 18 2.63 -0.74 0.64
N CYS A 19 2.39 0.29 1.45
CA CYS A 19 3.22 1.48 1.57
C CYS A 19 3.66 1.68 3.02
N ASP A 20 4.91 2.03 3.24
CA ASP A 20 5.48 2.42 4.55
C ASP A 20 5.29 3.92 4.89
N GLY A 21 4.52 4.66 4.08
CA GLY A 21 4.32 6.10 4.26
C GLY A 21 3.13 6.67 3.47
N PHE A 22 2.88 7.97 3.65
CA PHE A 22 1.85 8.71 2.91
C PHE A 22 2.43 9.29 1.61
N GLY A 23 1.68 9.23 0.52
CA GLY A 23 2.07 9.82 -0.75
C GLY A 23 0.99 9.60 -1.81
N ILE A 24 1.10 10.28 -2.94
CA ILE A 24 0.14 10.16 -4.07
C ILE A 24 0.64 9.23 -5.18
N GLY A 25 1.85 8.67 -5.04
CA GLY A 25 2.44 7.73 -5.99
C GLY A 25 1.51 6.59 -6.41
N PRO A 26 0.81 5.91 -5.49
CA PRO A 26 -0.11 4.83 -5.83
C PRO A 26 -1.24 5.28 -6.77
N ILE A 27 -1.76 6.49 -6.55
CA ILE A 27 -2.83 7.07 -7.37
C ILE A 27 -2.30 7.29 -8.79
N LEU A 28 -1.14 7.93 -8.91
CA LEU A 28 -0.50 8.24 -10.19
C LEU A 28 -0.03 6.97 -10.94
N ALA A 29 0.28 5.89 -10.21
CA ALA A 29 0.66 4.60 -10.76
C ALA A 29 -0.53 3.71 -11.16
N GLY A 30 -1.77 4.12 -10.88
CA GLY A 30 -2.98 3.38 -11.22
C GLY A 30 -3.29 2.23 -10.26
N ALA A 31 -2.85 2.33 -9.01
CA ALA A 31 -3.28 1.42 -7.95
C ALA A 31 -4.79 1.56 -7.70
N VAL A 32 -5.44 0.48 -7.26
CA VAL A 32 -6.87 0.47 -6.91
C VAL A 32 -7.11 0.54 -5.40
N GLY A 33 -6.04 0.47 -4.60
CA GLY A 33 -6.10 0.58 -3.15
C GLY A 33 -4.72 0.66 -2.52
N VAL A 34 -4.68 1.08 -1.26
CA VAL A 34 -3.44 1.25 -0.49
C VAL A 34 -3.60 0.64 0.90
N VAL A 35 -2.59 -0.12 1.32
CA VAL A 35 -2.39 -0.54 2.71
C VAL A 35 -1.20 0.25 3.23
N ARG A 36 -1.38 1.01 4.30
CA ARG A 36 -0.30 1.78 4.93
C ARG A 36 0.21 1.09 6.18
N SER A 37 1.52 0.87 6.23
CA SER A 37 2.25 0.39 7.39
C SER A 37 2.61 1.54 8.33
N GLY A 38 2.44 1.31 9.63
CA GLY A 38 3.09 2.13 10.67
C GLY A 38 2.56 3.55 10.86
N GLY A 39 1.29 3.80 10.54
CA GLY A 39 0.63 5.06 10.89
C GLY A 39 0.11 5.11 12.33
N ASP A 40 -0.40 6.28 12.73
CA ASP A 40 -1.25 6.47 13.90
C ASP A 40 -2.61 5.74 13.75
N PHE A 41 -2.55 4.41 13.67
CA PHE A 41 -3.70 3.53 13.47
C PHE A 41 -4.78 3.83 14.52
N GLY A 42 -5.95 4.23 14.05
CA GLY A 42 -7.11 4.51 14.92
C GLY A 42 -7.11 5.88 15.62
N LYS A 43 -6.07 6.72 15.45
CA LYS A 43 -6.07 8.06 16.06
C LYS A 43 -6.50 9.17 15.11
N PHE A 44 -6.25 9.00 13.81
CA PHE A 44 -6.62 9.97 12.78
C PHE A 44 -7.26 9.28 11.58
N ALA A 45 -8.37 9.85 11.10
CA ALA A 45 -8.97 9.48 9.84
C ALA A 45 -8.55 10.49 8.77
N VAL A 46 -7.97 10.00 7.68
CA VAL A 46 -7.52 10.82 6.56
C VAL A 46 -8.28 10.42 5.32
N THR A 47 -8.89 11.39 4.65
CA THR A 47 -9.53 11.18 3.36
C THR A 47 -8.45 10.90 2.33
N TYR A 48 -8.58 9.78 1.62
CA TYR A 48 -7.66 9.38 0.57
C TYR A 48 -8.46 9.02 -0.68
N PRO A 49 -8.04 9.44 -1.89
CA PRO A 49 -8.80 9.22 -3.14
C PRO A 49 -8.98 7.74 -3.52
N LEU A 50 -8.23 6.84 -2.88
CA LEU A 50 -8.35 5.39 -3.04
C LEU A 50 -8.79 4.74 -1.73
N PRO A 51 -9.41 3.55 -1.79
CA PRO A 51 -9.56 2.69 -0.62
C PRO A 51 -8.24 2.55 0.11
N LEU A 52 -8.24 2.95 1.38
CA LEU A 52 -7.06 3.02 2.21
C LEU A 52 -7.30 2.29 3.52
N SER A 53 -6.48 1.28 3.79
CA SER A 53 -6.39 0.67 5.11
C SER A 53 -5.08 1.10 5.76
N SER A 54 -5.13 1.53 7.00
CA SER A 54 -3.91 1.71 7.81
C SER A 54 -3.76 0.46 8.67
N LEU A 55 -2.56 -0.04 8.87
CA LEU A 55 -2.31 -1.18 9.73
C LEU A 55 -1.22 -0.83 10.74
N SER A 56 -1.21 -1.57 11.85
CA SER A 56 -0.07 -1.58 12.78
C SER A 56 1.20 -2.06 12.06
N LEU A 57 2.37 -1.72 12.58
CA LEU A 57 3.64 -2.26 12.06
C LEU A 57 3.65 -3.80 12.10
N GLU A 58 3.08 -4.39 13.14
CA GLU A 58 3.02 -5.84 13.31
C GLU A 58 2.16 -6.51 12.21
N ASP A 59 0.96 -5.99 11.96
CA ASP A 59 0.07 -6.57 10.96
C ASP A 59 0.58 -6.31 9.54
N SER A 60 1.22 -5.17 9.33
CA SER A 60 1.90 -4.87 8.07
C SER A 60 3.04 -5.84 7.79
N ALA A 61 3.79 -6.24 8.82
CA ALA A 61 4.83 -7.27 8.70
C ALA A 61 4.23 -8.64 8.33
N LYS A 62 3.07 -9.01 8.89
CA LYS A 62 2.34 -10.23 8.50
C LYS A 62 1.90 -10.19 7.04
N VAL A 63 1.35 -9.05 6.59
CA VAL A 63 0.98 -8.83 5.18
C VAL A 63 2.20 -8.91 4.28
N TYR A 64 3.35 -8.34 4.69
CA TYR A 64 4.61 -8.42 3.96
C TYR A 64 5.13 -9.86 3.83
N ILE A 65 5.03 -10.66 4.89
CA ILE A 65 5.40 -12.09 4.84
C ILE A 65 4.46 -12.85 3.90
N TYR A 66 3.15 -12.59 3.96
CA TYR A 66 2.16 -13.17 3.06
C TYR A 66 2.45 -12.81 1.58
N LEU A 67 2.84 -11.56 1.34
CA LEU A 67 3.21 -11.05 0.02
C LEU A 67 4.40 -11.81 -0.59
N ASN A 68 5.38 -12.18 0.24
CA ASN A 68 6.56 -12.90 -0.23
C ASN A 68 6.38 -14.42 -0.32
N SER A 69 5.39 -14.99 0.37
CA SER A 69 5.16 -16.44 0.41
C SER A 69 4.17 -16.94 -0.65
N THR A 70 3.38 -16.05 -1.25
CA THR A 70 2.32 -16.42 -2.21
C THR A 70 2.68 -16.00 -3.63
N ARG A 71 2.52 -16.89 -4.62
CA ARG A 71 2.84 -16.59 -6.03
C ARG A 71 1.72 -15.92 -6.82
N TYR A 72 0.48 -15.99 -6.34
CA TYR A 72 -0.71 -15.38 -6.95
C TYR A 72 -1.34 -14.41 -5.98
N ILE A 73 -1.03 -13.14 -6.19
CA ILE A 73 -1.32 -12.09 -5.25
C ILE A 73 -2.09 -10.97 -5.96
N VAL A 74 -3.14 -10.48 -5.30
CA VAL A 74 -3.92 -9.28 -5.68
C VAL A 74 -3.21 -7.98 -5.24
N TYR A 75 -2.13 -8.09 -4.47
CA TYR A 75 -1.37 -7.01 -3.85
C TYR A 75 0.01 -6.77 -4.54
N ALA A 76 0.41 -5.55 -4.87
CA ALA A 76 1.78 -5.26 -5.29
C ALA A 76 2.59 -4.72 -4.10
N PHE A 77 3.79 -5.26 -3.90
CA PHE A 77 4.76 -4.68 -2.99
C PHE A 77 5.64 -3.69 -3.76
N VAL A 78 5.81 -2.46 -3.24
CA VAL A 78 6.84 -1.51 -3.68
C VAL A 78 7.59 -0.98 -2.47
#